data_AF-A0A1W2H3U8-F1
#
_entry.id   AF-A0A1W2H3U8-F1
#
_cell.length_a   1.000
_cell.length_b   1.000
_cell.length_c   1.000
_cell.angle_alpha   90.00
_cell.angle_beta   90.00
_cell.angle_gamma   90.00
#
_symmetry.space_group_name_H-M   'P 1'
#
loop_
_entity.id
_entity.type
_entity.pdbx_description
1 polymer ?
#
loop_
_entity_poly.entity_id
_entity_poly.type
_entity_poly.pdbx_seq_one_letter_code
_entity_poly.pdbx_strand_id
1 'polypeptide(L)'
;MKKVDLRNLGFFLAVIGISFSCSPRIPKSPEFFTGDLHEYIVDTIYLEKDTKTKILPSDLTYFEIDGEEFLYAFVNYRLLKYSFPGGELLAVQEFEKEGPDGIGTWIAGSLITEDGLFFISDNKEIVRTDFKGKVIDRNELPLIEEDRLSANFNTMNGNSMTWISSGKKLIVLDVPFVLMEQKLSYEDWVWVFDFDTGVKSTISFSYPEKYQAFLGDPELGVYSHKYVSGKHLISFPATDSLLVLEGEKEFWVDGKSSKQLMFEKGKVEPQGEWMVFLPNLNSSRYKWLLYDPYRKIILRHLVIGAEERNDLKLEKNSFIILDEQLSKKGELFFTNEMFSGFGFFTPQGLYLKLVPQQSDDYEGYVRILLDL
;
A
#
# COMPACT_ATOMS: atom_id res chain seq x y z
N MET A 1 -23.47 58.77 77.42
CA MET A 1 -22.53 58.02 78.28
C MET A 1 -22.97 56.56 78.41
N LYS A 2 -22.40 55.68 77.60
CA LYS A 2 -21.93 54.33 77.99
C LYS A 2 -21.09 53.80 76.82
N LYS A 3 -19.98 53.19 77.22
CA LYS A 3 -18.76 52.87 76.47
C LYS A 3 -18.87 51.47 75.81
N VAL A 4 -18.17 51.31 74.67
CA VAL A 4 -17.25 50.20 74.31
C VAL A 4 -17.94 48.81 74.18
N ASP A 5 -17.75 48.04 73.11
CA ASP A 5 -16.47 47.46 72.70
C ASP A 5 -16.39 47.06 71.23
N LEU A 6 -15.24 47.36 70.64
CA LEU A 6 -14.78 46.95 69.32
C LEU A 6 -13.56 46.07 69.59
N ARG A 7 -13.67 44.77 69.35
CA ARG A 7 -12.51 43.87 69.24
C ARG A 7 -12.95 42.55 68.63
N ASN A 8 -12.40 42.31 67.43
CA ASN A 8 -11.62 41.11 67.07
C ASN A 8 -12.33 39.75 67.19
N LEU A 9 -12.21 38.79 66.28
CA LEU A 9 -11.35 38.58 65.12
C LEU A 9 -11.68 37.12 64.74
N GLY A 10 -11.94 36.85 63.46
CA GLY A 10 -11.89 35.50 62.92
C GLY A 10 -13.22 34.73 62.92
N PHE A 11 -13.77 34.52 61.73
CA PHE A 11 -13.44 33.30 61.01
C PHE A 11 -13.73 33.51 59.51
N PHE A 12 -12.66 33.33 58.73
CA PHE A 12 -12.66 33.29 57.28
C PHE A 12 -13.73 32.33 56.77
N LEU A 13 -14.61 32.84 55.90
CA LEU A 13 -15.44 32.06 55.00
C LEU A 13 -14.52 31.29 54.04
N ALA A 14 -14.08 30.09 54.45
CA ALA A 14 -13.53 29.11 53.54
C ALA A 14 -14.70 28.43 52.80
N VAL A 15 -15.16 29.08 51.73
CA VAL A 15 -15.91 28.41 50.67
C VAL A 15 -14.94 27.42 50.03
N ILE A 16 -14.94 26.19 50.54
CA ILE A 16 -14.35 25.05 49.84
C ILE A 16 -15.24 24.82 48.62
N GLY A 17 -14.87 25.45 47.52
CA GLY A 17 -15.34 25.09 46.20
C GLY A 17 -14.97 23.64 45.97
N ILE A 18 -15.96 22.76 46.05
CA ILE A 18 -15.87 21.40 45.53
C ILE A 18 -15.83 21.56 44.01
N SER A 19 -14.63 21.78 43.48
CA SER A 19 -14.34 21.60 42.07
C SER A 19 -14.49 20.11 41.78
N PHE A 20 -15.69 19.73 41.34
CA PHE A 20 -15.92 18.50 40.59
C PHE A 20 -15.06 18.57 39.33
N SER A 21 -13.80 18.16 39.46
CA SER A 21 -12.98 17.79 38.33
C SER A 21 -13.55 16.48 37.80
N CYS A 22 -14.56 16.59 36.93
CA CYS A 22 -14.85 15.55 35.96
C CYS A 22 -13.60 15.43 35.10
N SER A 23 -12.66 14.57 35.51
CA SER A 23 -11.63 14.11 34.60
C SER A 23 -12.36 13.52 33.39
N PRO A 24 -12.20 14.09 32.18
CA PRO A 24 -12.76 13.46 31.00
C PRO A 24 -12.20 12.04 30.99
N ARG A 25 -13.09 11.04 30.94
CA ARG A 25 -12.68 9.65 30.71
C ARG A 25 -11.89 9.69 29.41
N ILE A 26 -10.57 9.61 29.52
CA ILE A 26 -9.69 9.39 28.38
C ILE A 26 -10.26 8.13 27.72
N PRO A 27 -10.76 8.21 26.47
CA PRO A 27 -11.23 7.03 25.78
C PRO A 27 -10.07 6.03 25.83
N LYS A 28 -10.30 4.84 26.40
CA LYS A 28 -9.30 3.78 26.35
C LYS A 28 -9.00 3.59 24.86
N SER A 29 -7.74 3.82 24.48
CA SER A 29 -7.24 3.41 23.17
C SER A 29 -7.68 1.95 22.96
N PRO A 30 -8.30 1.61 21.82
CA PRO A 30 -8.73 0.23 21.59
C PRO A 30 -7.55 -0.70 21.83
N GLU A 31 -7.80 -1.73 22.65
CA GLU A 31 -6.83 -2.76 22.98
C GLU A 31 -6.46 -3.51 21.70
N PHE A 32 -5.17 -3.84 21.54
CA PHE A 32 -4.71 -4.60 20.38
C PHE A 32 -5.49 -5.91 20.26
N PHE A 33 -6.07 -6.19 19.10
CA PHE A 33 -6.85 -7.41 18.87
C PHE A 33 -6.24 -8.29 17.78
N THR A 34 -6.61 -9.57 17.80
CA THR A 34 -6.26 -10.54 16.74
C THR A 34 -7.50 -11.30 16.34
N GLY A 35 -7.69 -11.58 15.05
CA GLY A 35 -8.87 -12.29 14.56
C GLY A 35 -8.63 -13.02 13.24
N ASP A 36 -9.61 -13.79 12.80
CA ASP A 36 -9.64 -14.36 11.46
C ASP A 36 -10.31 -13.36 10.52
N LEU A 37 -9.66 -13.02 9.39
CA LEU A 37 -10.19 -12.11 8.38
C LEU A 37 -11.58 -12.52 7.88
N HIS A 38 -11.88 -13.83 7.86
CA HIS A 38 -13.17 -14.35 7.41
C HIS A 38 -14.34 -13.87 8.26
N GLU A 39 -14.12 -13.58 9.54
CA GLU A 39 -15.15 -13.09 10.47
C GLU A 39 -15.58 -11.65 10.14
N TYR A 40 -14.82 -10.95 9.30
CA TYR A 40 -15.05 -9.56 8.90
C TYR A 40 -15.64 -9.43 7.48
N ILE A 41 -15.94 -10.55 6.82
CA ILE A 41 -16.59 -10.55 5.50
C ILE A 41 -18.06 -10.16 5.67
N VAL A 42 -18.49 -9.18 4.88
CA VAL A 42 -19.88 -8.71 4.87
C VAL A 42 -20.64 -9.27 3.67
N ASP A 43 -20.09 -9.10 2.47
CA ASP A 43 -20.69 -9.55 1.22
C ASP A 43 -19.64 -9.69 0.11
N THR A 44 -20.11 -9.97 -1.11
CA THR A 44 -19.28 -10.13 -2.30
C THR A 44 -19.91 -9.35 -3.44
N ILE A 45 -19.10 -8.60 -4.17
CA ILE A 45 -19.48 -8.02 -5.46
C ILE A 45 -18.86 -8.83 -6.59
N TYR A 46 -19.50 -8.82 -7.75
CA TYR A 46 -19.02 -9.51 -8.94
C TYR A 46 -18.87 -8.50 -10.06
N LEU A 47 -17.69 -8.44 -10.66
CA LEU A 47 -17.42 -7.55 -11.79
C LEU A 47 -17.47 -8.35 -13.08
N GLU A 48 -18.22 -7.84 -14.06
CA GLU A 48 -18.33 -8.43 -15.39
C GLU A 48 -16.99 -8.44 -16.13
N LYS A 49 -16.76 -9.47 -16.92
CA LYS A 49 -15.68 -9.55 -17.89
C LYS A 49 -16.28 -9.49 -19.29
N ASP A 50 -15.60 -8.80 -20.19
CA ASP A 50 -15.85 -8.95 -21.61
C ASP A 50 -14.98 -10.04 -22.23
N THR A 51 -15.25 -10.36 -23.50
CA THR A 51 -14.53 -11.39 -24.26
C THR A 51 -13.02 -11.12 -24.42
N LYS A 52 -12.55 -9.89 -24.17
CA LYS A 52 -11.14 -9.50 -24.26
C LYS A 52 -10.45 -9.46 -22.88
N THR A 53 -11.18 -9.71 -21.81
CA THR A 53 -10.69 -9.60 -20.43
C THR A 53 -10.66 -10.94 -19.76
N LYS A 54 -9.48 -11.57 -19.72
CA LYS A 54 -9.34 -12.90 -19.11
C LYS A 54 -9.39 -12.83 -17.58
N ILE A 55 -8.68 -11.85 -17.01
CA ILE A 55 -8.46 -11.68 -15.57
C ILE A 55 -8.56 -10.20 -15.24
N LEU A 56 -9.30 -9.83 -14.19
CA LEU A 56 -9.33 -8.46 -13.67
C LEU A 56 -8.20 -8.25 -12.64
N PRO A 57 -7.65 -7.03 -12.52
CA PRO A 57 -6.62 -6.76 -11.52
C PRO A 57 -7.19 -6.85 -10.10
N SER A 58 -6.34 -7.16 -9.12
CA SER A 58 -6.73 -7.09 -7.71
C SER A 58 -6.89 -5.65 -7.19
N ASP A 59 -6.28 -4.68 -7.87
CA ASP A 59 -6.31 -3.27 -7.51
C ASP A 59 -7.21 -2.51 -8.48
N LEU A 60 -8.26 -1.87 -7.94
CA LEU A 60 -9.20 -1.04 -8.68
C LEU A 60 -9.27 0.32 -8.00
N THR A 61 -9.54 1.36 -8.79
CA THR A 61 -9.69 2.72 -8.28
C THR A 61 -11.17 3.07 -8.16
N TYR A 62 -11.60 3.42 -6.96
CA TYR A 62 -12.95 3.93 -6.70
C TYR A 62 -13.02 5.43 -6.97
N PHE A 63 -14.08 5.86 -7.65
CA PHE A 63 -14.47 7.28 -7.75
C PHE A 63 -15.95 7.47 -7.45
N GLU A 64 -16.28 8.65 -6.91
CA GLU A 64 -17.64 9.19 -6.84
C GLU A 64 -17.69 10.45 -7.72
N ILE A 65 -18.52 10.43 -8.76
CA ILE A 65 -18.64 11.54 -9.73
C ILE A 65 -20.12 11.89 -9.81
N ASP A 66 -20.47 13.14 -9.48
CA ASP A 66 -21.84 13.65 -9.49
C ASP A 66 -22.84 12.80 -8.68
N GLY A 67 -22.36 12.14 -7.62
CA GLY A 67 -23.14 11.26 -6.74
C GLY A 67 -23.32 9.83 -7.27
N GLU A 68 -22.69 9.48 -8.40
CA GLU A 68 -22.60 8.12 -8.90
C GLU A 68 -21.24 7.49 -8.57
N GLU A 69 -21.25 6.23 -8.13
CA GLU A 69 -20.06 5.50 -7.70
C GLU A 69 -19.57 4.57 -8.82
N PHE A 70 -18.25 4.54 -9.04
CA PHE A 70 -17.61 3.76 -10.09
C PHE A 70 -16.34 3.06 -9.62
N LEU A 71 -16.01 1.94 -10.26
CA LEU A 71 -14.70 1.33 -10.18
C LEU A 71 -13.99 1.40 -11.54
N TYR A 72 -12.71 1.72 -11.51
CA TYR A 72 -11.85 1.74 -12.68
C TYR A 72 -10.73 0.70 -12.55
N ALA A 73 -10.46 -0.01 -13.64
CA ALA A 73 -9.41 -1.00 -13.73
C ALA A 73 -8.63 -0.80 -15.03
N PHE A 74 -7.31 -0.71 -14.95
CA PHE A 74 -6.46 -0.73 -16.13
C PHE A 74 -5.88 -2.13 -16.34
N VAL A 75 -6.14 -2.74 -17.50
CA VAL A 75 -5.63 -4.06 -17.86
C VAL A 75 -5.43 -4.15 -19.37
N ASN A 76 -4.29 -4.68 -19.81
CA ASN A 76 -3.98 -4.92 -21.23
C ASN A 76 -4.26 -3.73 -22.16
N TYR A 77 -3.82 -2.51 -21.81
CA TYR A 77 -4.06 -1.27 -22.58
C TYR A 77 -5.53 -0.84 -22.63
N ARG A 78 -6.34 -1.26 -21.66
CA ARG A 78 -7.76 -0.95 -21.59
C ARG A 78 -8.08 -0.41 -20.21
N LEU A 79 -8.75 0.72 -20.17
CA LEU A 79 -9.39 1.23 -18.97
C LEU A 79 -10.84 0.77 -18.98
N LEU A 80 -11.17 -0.08 -18.02
CA LEU A 80 -12.49 -0.63 -17.79
C LEU A 80 -13.17 0.21 -16.72
N LYS A 81 -14.42 0.63 -16.95
CA LYS A 81 -15.25 1.35 -16.00
C LYS A 81 -16.46 0.50 -15.61
N TYR A 82 -16.64 0.29 -14.32
CA TYR A 82 -17.74 -0.49 -13.76
C TYR A 82 -18.71 0.38 -12.97
N SER A 83 -19.99 -0.01 -12.95
CA SER A 83 -20.92 0.48 -11.95
C SER A 83 -20.54 -0.06 -10.57
N PHE A 84 -20.69 0.74 -9.53
CA PHE A 84 -20.50 0.29 -8.16
C PHE A 84 -21.79 0.54 -7.33
N PRO A 85 -22.22 -0.41 -6.50
CA PRO A 85 -21.68 -1.77 -6.30
C PRO A 85 -22.17 -2.80 -7.35
N GLY A 86 -22.89 -2.37 -8.39
CA GLY A 86 -23.59 -3.26 -9.33
C GLY A 86 -22.68 -4.17 -10.16
N GLY A 87 -21.46 -3.75 -10.48
CA GLY A 87 -20.46 -4.57 -11.16
C GLY A 87 -20.63 -4.72 -12.68
N GLU A 88 -21.58 -4.00 -13.27
CA GLU A 88 -21.80 -3.95 -14.72
C GLU A 88 -20.65 -3.21 -15.41
N LEU A 89 -20.14 -3.75 -16.52
CA LEU A 89 -19.12 -3.08 -17.34
C LEU A 89 -19.77 -1.96 -18.17
N LEU A 90 -19.64 -0.72 -17.70
CA LEU A 90 -20.28 0.45 -18.32
C LEU A 90 -19.52 0.97 -19.55
N ALA A 91 -18.19 0.93 -19.52
CA ALA A 91 -17.38 1.46 -20.61
C ALA A 91 -15.99 0.83 -20.66
N VAL A 92 -15.41 0.87 -21.86
CA VAL A 92 -14.02 0.49 -22.14
C VAL A 92 -13.38 1.59 -22.97
N GLN A 93 -12.26 2.11 -22.50
CA GLN A 93 -11.36 2.96 -23.29
C GLN A 93 -10.09 2.17 -23.65
N GLU A 94 -9.79 2.04 -24.94
CA GLU A 94 -8.52 1.44 -25.41
C GLU A 94 -7.44 2.53 -25.50
N PHE A 95 -6.19 2.16 -25.19
CA PHE A 95 -5.03 3.05 -25.24
C PHE A 95 -4.09 2.61 -26.35
N GLU A 96 -3.58 3.58 -27.11
CA GLU A 96 -2.62 3.33 -28.16
C GLU A 96 -1.26 2.93 -27.58
N LYS A 97 -0.56 2.01 -28.24
CA LYS A 97 0.81 1.63 -27.83
C LYS A 97 1.86 2.56 -28.40
N GLU A 98 1.61 3.06 -29.61
CA GLU A 98 2.54 3.85 -30.41
C GLU A 98 1.87 5.12 -30.93
N GLY A 99 2.66 6.03 -31.51
CA GLY A 99 2.17 7.30 -32.04
C GLY A 99 2.14 8.42 -30.99
N PRO A 100 1.57 9.60 -31.35
CA PRO A 100 1.59 10.78 -30.48
C PRO A 100 0.92 10.54 -29.11
N ASP A 101 -0.18 9.79 -29.11
CA ASP A 101 -0.95 9.40 -27.92
C ASP A 101 -0.57 8.01 -27.38
N GLY A 102 0.52 7.41 -27.87
CA GLY A 102 0.96 6.07 -27.47
C GLY A 102 1.52 6.03 -26.05
N ILE A 103 1.05 5.10 -25.21
CA ILE A 103 1.51 4.95 -23.82
C ILE A 103 2.67 3.96 -23.64
N GLY A 104 3.23 3.44 -24.74
CA GLY A 104 4.37 2.51 -24.73
C GLY A 104 3.98 1.06 -25.02
N THR A 105 4.97 0.24 -25.37
CA THR A 105 4.76 -1.18 -25.70
C THR A 105 4.88 -2.12 -24.51
N TRP A 106 5.43 -1.61 -23.42
CA TRP A 106 5.54 -2.27 -22.12
C TRP A 106 5.16 -1.30 -21.00
N ILE A 107 4.20 -1.68 -20.16
CA ILE A 107 3.74 -0.88 -19.01
C ILE A 107 4.23 -1.53 -17.73
N ALA A 108 5.20 -0.90 -17.05
CA ALA A 108 5.75 -1.41 -15.79
C ALA A 108 4.93 -0.98 -14.57
N GLY A 109 4.00 -0.04 -14.74
CA GLY A 109 3.06 0.37 -13.72
C GLY A 109 2.05 1.38 -14.22
N SER A 110 0.91 1.45 -13.55
CA SER A 110 -0.17 2.39 -13.84
C SER A 110 -0.76 2.97 -12.57
N LEU A 111 -1.23 4.21 -12.63
CA LEU A 111 -1.98 4.88 -11.56
C LEU A 111 -3.16 5.62 -12.19
N ILE A 112 -4.35 5.43 -11.64
CA ILE A 112 -5.57 6.12 -12.05
C ILE A 112 -5.91 7.14 -10.96
N THR A 113 -6.11 8.40 -11.34
CA THR A 113 -6.47 9.49 -10.43
C THR A 113 -7.56 10.37 -11.04
N GLU A 114 -8.17 11.25 -10.26
CA GLU A 114 -9.12 12.24 -10.79
C GLU A 114 -8.48 13.17 -11.84
N ASP A 115 -7.15 13.36 -11.76
CA ASP A 115 -6.36 14.23 -12.65
C ASP A 115 -5.87 13.52 -13.92
N GLY A 116 -6.19 12.22 -14.10
CA GLY A 116 -5.81 11.42 -15.26
C GLY A 116 -5.14 10.10 -14.91
N LEU A 117 -4.51 9.48 -15.91
CA LEU A 117 -3.78 8.24 -15.74
C LEU A 117 -2.28 8.46 -15.95
N PHE A 118 -1.47 7.81 -15.13
CA PHE A 118 -0.02 7.82 -15.23
C PHE A 118 0.48 6.42 -15.55
N PHE A 119 1.42 6.31 -16.48
CA PHE A 119 2.04 5.05 -16.88
C PHE A 119 3.55 5.13 -16.81
N ILE A 120 4.18 4.09 -16.25
CA ILE A 120 5.62 3.87 -16.40
C ILE A 120 5.81 3.11 -17.72
N SER A 121 6.17 3.86 -18.76
CA SER A 121 6.25 3.40 -20.14
C SER A 121 7.66 2.95 -20.49
N ASP A 122 7.78 1.70 -20.95
CA ASP A 122 9.00 1.07 -21.46
C ASP A 122 10.22 1.19 -20.52
N ASN A 123 9.99 1.41 -19.22
CA ASN A 123 11.00 1.79 -18.21
C ASN A 123 11.86 3.00 -18.61
N LYS A 124 11.32 3.93 -19.40
CA LYS A 124 12.02 5.11 -19.91
C LYS A 124 11.37 6.43 -19.54
N GLU A 125 10.05 6.46 -19.42
CA GLU A 125 9.32 7.69 -19.17
C GLU A 125 8.04 7.44 -18.38
N ILE A 126 7.55 8.51 -17.77
CA ILE A 126 6.22 8.60 -17.19
C ILE A 126 5.34 9.30 -18.22
N VAL A 127 4.30 8.62 -18.67
CA VAL A 127 3.30 9.17 -19.60
C VAL A 127 2.04 9.51 -18.82
N ARG A 128 1.60 10.77 -18.88
CA ARG A 128 0.31 11.19 -18.33
C ARG A 128 -0.71 11.33 -19.43
N THR A 129 -1.90 10.79 -19.20
CA THR A 129 -3.02 10.83 -20.14
C THR A 129 -4.31 11.29 -19.48
N ASP A 130 -5.27 11.74 -20.28
CA ASP A 130 -6.66 11.85 -19.84
C ASP A 130 -7.39 10.49 -19.92
N PHE A 131 -8.64 10.45 -19.45
CA PHE A 131 -9.48 9.25 -19.50
C PHE A 131 -9.91 8.81 -20.90
N LYS A 132 -9.59 9.59 -21.94
CA LYS A 132 -9.86 9.26 -23.35
C LYS A 132 -8.60 8.73 -24.06
N GLY A 133 -7.50 8.57 -23.33
CA GLY A 133 -6.23 8.09 -23.87
C GLY A 133 -5.40 9.16 -24.57
N LYS A 134 -5.77 10.44 -24.50
CA LYS A 134 -4.95 11.51 -25.06
C LYS A 134 -3.77 11.77 -24.14
N VAL A 135 -2.56 11.80 -24.70
CA VAL A 135 -1.35 12.12 -23.93
C VAL A 135 -1.33 13.62 -23.62
N ILE A 136 -1.16 13.94 -22.35
CA ILE A 136 -1.06 15.30 -21.83
C ILE A 136 0.41 15.73 -21.81
N ASP A 137 1.26 14.89 -21.22
CA ASP A 137 2.69 15.13 -21.06
C ASP A 137 3.48 13.83 -20.91
N ARG A 138 4.81 13.96 -21.06
CA ARG A 138 5.79 12.89 -20.90
C ARG A 138 6.96 13.41 -20.08
N ASN A 139 7.42 12.61 -19.13
CA ASN A 139 8.54 12.94 -18.27
C ASN A 139 9.55 11.79 -18.27
N GLU A 140 10.75 12.03 -18.77
CA GLU A 140 11.81 11.00 -18.80
C GLU A 140 12.13 10.52 -17.37
N LEU A 141 12.28 9.20 -17.22
CA LEU A 141 12.87 8.62 -16.02
C LEU A 141 14.37 8.94 -15.98
N PRO A 142 14.99 9.00 -14.79
CA PRO A 142 16.41 9.28 -14.67
C PRO A 142 17.25 8.21 -15.38
N LEU A 143 18.34 8.66 -16.01
CA LEU A 143 19.36 7.75 -16.53
C LEU A 143 20.08 7.07 -15.38
N ILE A 144 20.48 5.82 -15.62
CA ILE A 144 21.06 4.93 -14.62
C ILE A 144 22.56 4.89 -14.89
N GLU A 145 23.38 5.08 -13.85
CA GLU A 145 24.83 4.88 -13.95
C GLU A 145 25.15 3.40 -14.25
N GLU A 146 26.20 3.14 -15.04
CA GLU A 146 26.52 1.80 -15.56
C GLU A 146 26.80 0.77 -14.46
N ASP A 147 27.33 1.20 -13.33
CA ASP A 147 27.71 0.37 -12.18
C ASP A 147 26.51 -0.15 -11.36
N ARG A 148 25.35 0.50 -11.50
CA ARG A 148 24.10 0.13 -10.82
C ARG A 148 23.43 -1.12 -11.41
N LEU A 149 23.89 -1.59 -12.58
CA LEU A 149 23.37 -2.72 -13.38
C LEU A 149 21.92 -2.55 -13.89
N SER A 150 21.02 -1.96 -13.12
CA SER A 150 19.60 -1.74 -13.47
C SER A 150 18.92 -0.77 -12.49
N ALA A 151 18.05 0.12 -12.98
CA ALA A 151 16.92 0.65 -12.22
C ALA A 151 15.68 -0.15 -12.58
N ASN A 152 14.72 -0.15 -11.67
CA ASN A 152 13.51 -0.91 -11.87
C ASN A 152 12.33 -0.11 -11.31
N PHE A 153 11.93 0.87 -12.11
CA PHE A 153 10.71 1.64 -11.93
C PHE A 153 9.51 0.77 -12.27
N ASN A 154 8.74 0.33 -11.27
CA ASN A 154 7.55 -0.47 -11.49
C ASN A 154 6.60 -0.32 -10.30
N THR A 155 5.35 -0.74 -10.49
CA THR A 155 4.36 -0.79 -9.40
C THR A 155 4.10 -2.20 -8.86
N MET A 156 5.02 -3.14 -9.12
CA MET A 156 4.89 -4.51 -8.64
C MET A 156 5.18 -4.61 -7.15
N ASN A 157 4.78 -5.73 -6.53
CA ASN A 157 5.01 -6.01 -5.12
C ASN A 157 4.45 -4.93 -4.17
N GLY A 158 3.36 -4.28 -4.58
CA GLY A 158 2.66 -3.26 -3.80
C GLY A 158 3.39 -1.92 -3.68
N ASN A 159 4.31 -1.63 -4.61
CA ASN A 159 5.00 -0.35 -4.74
C ASN A 159 4.23 0.60 -5.66
N SER A 160 2.99 0.95 -5.30
CA SER A 160 2.15 1.82 -6.14
C SER A 160 2.73 3.24 -6.26
N MET A 161 2.60 3.86 -7.44
CA MET A 161 2.82 5.29 -7.59
C MET A 161 1.85 6.08 -6.71
N THR A 162 2.23 7.29 -6.30
CA THR A 162 1.33 8.20 -5.55
C THR A 162 1.30 9.57 -6.18
N TRP A 163 0.10 10.06 -6.48
CA TRP A 163 -0.11 11.41 -7.01
C TRP A 163 -0.56 12.36 -5.91
N ILE A 164 0.15 13.48 -5.77
CA ILE A 164 -0.17 14.56 -4.83
C ILE A 164 -0.73 15.72 -5.65
N SER A 165 -2.05 15.76 -5.83
CA SER A 165 -2.73 16.72 -6.70
C SER A 165 -2.43 18.18 -6.35
N SER A 166 -2.43 18.54 -5.05
CA SER A 166 -2.19 19.91 -4.59
C SER A 166 -0.81 20.48 -4.95
N GLY A 167 0.19 19.61 -5.11
CA GLY A 167 1.54 19.99 -5.52
C GLY A 167 1.91 19.55 -6.93
N LYS A 168 0.98 18.89 -7.64
CA LYS A 168 1.22 18.19 -8.92
C LYS A 168 2.51 17.37 -8.92
N LYS A 169 2.68 16.55 -7.87
CA LYS A 169 3.84 15.69 -7.71
C LYS A 169 3.47 14.24 -7.88
N LEU A 170 4.26 13.51 -8.65
CA LEU A 170 4.18 12.05 -8.73
C LEU A 170 5.36 11.43 -7.98
N ILE A 171 5.04 10.53 -7.05
CA ILE A 171 6.01 9.67 -6.39
C ILE A 171 6.08 8.35 -7.16
N VAL A 172 7.29 7.98 -7.57
CA VAL A 172 7.60 6.74 -8.28
C VAL A 172 8.73 6.04 -7.56
N LEU A 173 8.68 4.71 -7.54
CA LEU A 173 9.60 3.89 -6.77
C LEU A 173 10.57 3.18 -7.69
N ASP A 174 11.82 3.16 -7.27
CA ASP A 174 12.86 2.35 -7.86
C ASP A 174 13.11 1.17 -6.93
N VAL A 175 12.73 -0.03 -7.37
CA VAL A 175 12.65 -1.19 -6.48
C VAL A 175 13.57 -2.27 -7.02
N PRO A 176 14.56 -2.76 -6.25
CA PRO A 176 15.44 -3.80 -6.77
C PRO A 176 14.62 -5.05 -7.11
N PHE A 177 14.79 -5.58 -8.32
CA PHE A 177 14.24 -6.90 -8.67
C PHE A 177 14.81 -7.98 -7.74
N VAL A 178 16.12 -7.91 -7.51
CA VAL A 178 16.86 -8.67 -6.50
C VAL A 178 17.87 -7.71 -5.86
N LEU A 179 18.03 -7.80 -4.54
CA LEU A 179 19.02 -7.01 -3.82
C LEU A 179 20.41 -7.62 -4.03
N MET A 180 21.30 -6.86 -4.66
CA MET A 180 22.69 -7.24 -4.93
C MET A 180 23.63 -6.37 -4.10
N GLU A 181 24.88 -6.81 -3.92
CA GLU A 181 25.86 -6.12 -3.07
C GLU A 181 26.07 -4.65 -3.49
N GLN A 182 26.17 -4.39 -4.80
CA GLN A 182 26.32 -3.04 -5.37
C GLN A 182 25.14 -2.12 -5.03
N LYS A 183 23.98 -2.68 -4.71
CA LYS A 183 22.77 -1.93 -4.37
C LYS A 183 22.67 -1.59 -2.89
N LEU A 184 23.53 -2.14 -2.02
CA LEU A 184 23.49 -1.82 -0.59
C LEU A 184 23.92 -0.38 -0.28
N SER A 185 24.79 0.20 -1.11
CA SER A 185 25.24 1.59 -0.99
C SER A 185 24.36 2.59 -1.74
N TYR A 186 23.36 2.12 -2.49
CA TYR A 186 22.43 2.98 -3.19
C TYR A 186 21.33 3.46 -2.24
N GLU A 187 21.00 4.74 -2.30
CA GLU A 187 20.04 5.34 -1.37
C GLU A 187 18.83 5.98 -2.05
N ASP A 188 18.93 6.39 -3.32
CA ASP A 188 17.89 7.15 -4.05
C ASP A 188 16.71 6.29 -4.55
N TRP A 189 16.08 5.57 -3.65
CA TRP A 189 15.04 4.58 -3.96
C TRP A 189 13.69 5.19 -4.35
N VAL A 190 13.39 6.41 -3.91
CA VAL A 190 12.09 7.05 -4.15
C VAL A 190 12.31 8.32 -4.96
N TRP A 191 11.60 8.45 -6.07
CA TRP A 191 11.68 9.59 -6.97
C TRP A 191 10.42 10.42 -6.90
N VAL A 192 10.59 11.74 -6.89
CA VAL A 192 9.51 12.71 -6.89
C VAL A 192 9.64 13.57 -8.15
N PHE A 193 8.62 13.54 -8.98
CA PHE A 193 8.51 14.29 -10.22
C PHE A 193 7.54 15.45 -10.01
N ASP A 194 8.02 16.68 -10.12
CA ASP A 194 7.20 17.89 -10.04
C ASP A 194 6.75 18.32 -11.45
N PHE A 195 5.46 18.19 -11.74
CA PHE A 195 4.93 18.41 -13.09
C PHE A 195 4.72 19.91 -13.41
N ASP A 196 4.81 20.80 -12.43
CA ASP A 196 4.76 22.24 -12.67
C ASP A 196 6.14 22.80 -13.07
N THR A 197 7.20 22.31 -12.42
CA THR A 197 8.56 22.84 -12.58
C THR A 197 9.47 21.95 -13.43
N GLY A 198 9.11 20.68 -13.63
CA GLY A 198 9.95 19.66 -14.26
C GLY A 198 11.11 19.18 -13.38
N VAL A 199 11.18 19.65 -12.11
CA VAL A 199 12.23 19.25 -11.17
C VAL A 199 12.00 17.81 -10.72
N LYS A 200 13.10 17.04 -10.69
CA LYS A 200 13.16 15.68 -10.15
C LYS A 200 13.97 15.71 -8.87
N SER A 201 13.48 15.09 -7.81
CA SER A 201 14.21 14.93 -6.55
C SER A 201 14.07 13.50 -6.03
N THR A 202 14.95 13.13 -5.12
CA THR A 202 14.96 11.80 -4.50
C THR A 202 14.65 11.89 -3.01
N ILE A 203 14.07 10.83 -2.47
CA ILE A 203 14.02 10.58 -1.02
C ILE A 203 14.88 9.35 -0.79
N SER A 204 15.92 9.54 0.02
CA SER A 204 16.99 8.57 0.16
C SER A 204 16.87 7.78 1.46
N PHE A 205 17.21 6.49 1.43
CA PHE A 205 17.37 5.65 2.62
C PHE A 205 18.28 4.46 2.35
N SER A 206 18.91 3.92 3.39
CA SER A 206 19.79 2.74 3.25
C SER A 206 19.07 1.47 3.74
N TYR A 207 19.47 0.32 3.18
CA TYR A 207 19.02 -0.97 3.70
C TYR A 207 19.64 -1.25 5.09
N PRO A 208 18.90 -1.88 6.02
CA PRO A 208 19.48 -2.33 7.28
C PRO A 208 20.64 -3.32 7.05
N GLU A 209 21.69 -3.24 7.85
CA GLU A 209 22.92 -4.06 7.69
C GLU A 209 22.64 -5.56 7.54
N LYS A 210 21.66 -6.08 8.27
CA LYS A 210 21.26 -7.50 8.22
C LYS A 210 20.86 -8.01 6.83
N TYR A 211 20.51 -7.12 5.88
CA TYR A 211 20.15 -7.52 4.51
C TYR A 211 21.33 -8.03 3.69
N GLN A 212 22.57 -7.88 4.16
CA GLN A 212 23.72 -8.59 3.61
C GLN A 212 23.50 -10.12 3.59
N ALA A 213 22.78 -10.67 4.57
CA ALA A 213 22.45 -12.10 4.63
C ALA A 213 21.44 -12.54 3.55
N PHE A 214 20.68 -11.60 2.97
CA PHE A 214 19.59 -11.85 2.01
C PHE A 214 19.94 -11.42 0.58
N LEU A 215 21.20 -11.09 0.28
CA LEU A 215 21.63 -10.75 -1.08
C LEU A 215 21.33 -11.89 -2.07
N GLY A 216 20.80 -11.56 -3.25
CA GLY A 216 20.42 -12.54 -4.25
C GLY A 216 19.06 -13.21 -4.00
N ASP A 217 18.36 -12.89 -2.89
CA ASP A 217 17.05 -13.46 -2.60
C ASP A 217 15.94 -12.78 -3.42
N PRO A 218 15.03 -13.54 -4.05
CA PRO A 218 13.96 -12.97 -4.88
C PRO A 218 12.84 -12.27 -4.10
N GLU A 219 12.69 -12.53 -2.80
CA GLU A 219 11.56 -12.06 -2.01
C GLU A 219 11.99 -11.22 -0.81
N LEU A 220 13.13 -11.55 -0.20
CA LEU A 220 13.64 -10.87 1.00
C LEU A 220 14.48 -9.63 0.68
N GLY A 221 14.74 -9.34 -0.59
CA GLY A 221 15.46 -8.14 -1.02
C GLY A 221 14.56 -6.95 -1.38
N VAL A 222 13.27 -7.17 -1.61
CA VAL A 222 12.37 -6.20 -2.26
C VAL A 222 11.57 -5.41 -1.22
N TYR A 223 11.85 -4.14 -1.01
CA TYR A 223 11.06 -3.31 -0.08
C TYR A 223 9.67 -2.98 -0.65
N SER A 224 8.72 -2.65 0.23
CA SER A 224 7.47 -1.97 -0.13
C SER A 224 7.44 -0.55 0.42
N HIS A 225 6.86 0.36 -0.36
CA HIS A 225 6.64 1.75 0.05
C HIS A 225 5.16 2.16 -0.02
N LYS A 226 4.77 3.07 0.88
CA LYS A 226 3.53 3.83 0.78
C LYS A 226 3.74 5.26 1.24
N TYR A 227 3.17 6.23 0.52
CA TYR A 227 3.10 7.62 0.97
C TYR A 227 1.76 7.90 1.66
N VAL A 228 1.79 8.34 2.92
CA VAL A 228 0.59 8.62 3.72
C VAL A 228 0.81 9.88 4.54
N SER A 229 -0.06 10.88 4.36
CA SER A 229 -0.12 12.08 5.21
C SER A 229 1.23 12.75 5.48
N GLY A 230 2.02 12.94 4.42
CA GLY A 230 3.33 13.58 4.48
C GLY A 230 4.50 12.65 4.79
N LYS A 231 4.25 11.36 5.02
CA LYS A 231 5.24 10.36 5.44
C LYS A 231 5.49 9.33 4.34
N HIS A 232 6.75 8.99 4.12
CA HIS A 232 7.13 7.80 3.37
C HIS A 232 7.28 6.64 4.36
N LEU A 233 6.50 5.59 4.15
CA LEU A 233 6.53 4.36 4.95
C LEU A 233 7.25 3.30 4.13
N ILE A 234 8.34 2.76 4.66
CA ILE A 234 9.14 1.72 4.00
C ILE A 234 9.06 0.45 4.84
N SER A 235 8.54 -0.61 4.24
CA SER A 235 8.46 -1.96 4.82
C SER A 235 9.50 -2.85 4.16
N PHE A 236 10.54 -3.20 4.90
CA PHE A 236 11.49 -4.20 4.43
C PHE A 236 10.99 -5.63 4.77
N PRO A 237 11.16 -6.63 3.89
CA PRO A 237 10.55 -7.96 4.03
C PRO A 237 10.93 -8.75 5.28
N ALA A 238 12.17 -8.60 5.72
CA ALA A 238 12.75 -9.27 6.88
C ALA A 238 12.89 -8.34 8.10
N THR A 239 12.17 -7.22 8.16
CA THR A 239 12.25 -6.25 9.27
C THR A 239 10.89 -6.02 9.92
N ASP A 240 10.81 -6.33 11.21
CA ASP A 240 9.62 -6.14 12.02
C ASP A 240 9.15 -4.68 12.13
N SER A 241 10.05 -3.72 12.05
CA SER A 241 9.72 -2.30 12.07
C SER A 241 9.53 -1.72 10.67
N LEU A 242 8.70 -0.67 10.58
CA LEU A 242 8.62 0.22 9.43
C LEU A 242 9.63 1.35 9.59
N LEU A 243 10.35 1.68 8.52
CA LEU A 243 11.11 2.91 8.42
C LEU A 243 10.16 4.04 7.98
N VAL A 244 10.23 5.17 8.66
CA VAL A 244 9.38 6.34 8.41
C VAL A 244 10.26 7.54 8.11
N LEU A 245 10.03 8.15 6.95
CA LEU A 245 10.67 9.41 6.54
C LEU A 245 9.62 10.51 6.51
N GLU A 246 9.83 11.56 7.31
CA GLU A 246 8.93 12.71 7.46
C GLU A 246 9.76 14.02 7.41
N GLY A 247 9.83 14.63 6.23
CA GLY A 247 10.76 15.74 5.99
C GLY A 247 12.20 15.28 6.17
N GLU A 248 12.93 15.91 7.07
CA GLU A 248 14.32 15.53 7.42
C GLU A 248 14.41 14.48 8.54
N LYS A 249 13.27 14.04 9.09
CA LYS A 249 13.26 13.06 10.17
C LYS A 249 13.19 11.65 9.62
N GLU A 250 14.06 10.81 10.16
CA GLU A 250 14.07 9.37 9.97
C GLU A 250 13.86 8.68 11.32
N PHE A 251 12.88 7.78 11.40
CA PHE A 251 12.65 6.98 12.60
C PHE A 251 11.98 5.64 12.28
N TRP A 252 12.04 4.70 13.22
CA TRP A 252 11.48 3.37 13.09
C TRP A 252 10.25 3.19 13.98
N VAL A 253 9.21 2.54 13.46
CA VAL A 253 7.98 2.22 14.19
C VAL A 253 7.75 0.72 14.24
N ASP A 254 7.32 0.19 15.40
CA ASP A 254 6.96 -1.23 15.55
C ASP A 254 5.79 -1.57 14.61
N GLY A 255 6.05 -2.44 13.64
CA GLY A 255 5.04 -2.96 12.72
C GLY A 255 4.99 -4.48 12.75
N LYS A 256 5.41 -5.10 13.87
CA LYS A 256 5.64 -6.53 13.97
C LYS A 256 4.35 -7.34 14.14
N SER A 257 4.38 -8.56 13.60
CA SER A 257 3.35 -9.56 13.86
C SER A 257 3.29 -9.97 15.33
N SER A 258 2.12 -10.43 15.76
CA SER A 258 1.94 -11.17 17.00
C SER A 258 2.47 -12.61 16.93
N LYS A 259 2.79 -13.12 15.73
CA LYS A 259 3.43 -14.41 15.52
C LYS A 259 4.95 -14.29 15.49
N GLN A 260 5.63 -15.35 15.90
CA GLN A 260 7.07 -15.48 15.69
C GLN A 260 7.34 -15.72 14.20
N LEU A 261 8.26 -14.94 13.63
CA LEU A 261 8.62 -15.00 12.22
C LEU A 261 9.99 -15.66 12.02
N MET A 262 10.15 -16.32 10.89
CA MET A 262 11.40 -16.96 10.47
C MET A 262 11.75 -16.47 9.08
N PHE A 263 12.86 -15.73 8.96
CA PHE A 263 13.33 -15.19 7.70
C PHE A 263 14.43 -16.08 7.14
N GLU A 264 14.06 -16.97 6.23
CA GLU A 264 14.97 -17.91 5.59
C GLU A 264 15.16 -17.54 4.12
N LYS A 265 16.41 -17.52 3.68
CA LYS A 265 16.78 -17.27 2.30
C LYS A 265 16.28 -18.40 1.39
N GLY A 266 15.78 -18.04 0.21
CA GLY A 266 15.55 -18.92 -0.91
C GLY A 266 16.84 -19.40 -1.56
N LYS A 267 16.70 -20.03 -2.73
CA LYS A 267 17.81 -20.51 -3.55
C LYS A 267 17.83 -19.82 -4.90
N VAL A 268 19.01 -19.71 -5.46
CA VAL A 268 19.20 -19.31 -6.86
C VAL A 268 20.05 -20.38 -7.52
N GLU A 269 19.50 -21.00 -8.55
CA GLU A 269 20.13 -22.15 -9.22
C GLU A 269 20.18 -21.91 -10.73
N PRO A 270 21.32 -22.19 -11.40
CA PRO A 270 21.38 -22.15 -12.85
C PRO A 270 20.62 -23.35 -13.43
N GLN A 271 19.74 -23.11 -14.41
CA GLN A 271 19.04 -24.12 -15.18
C GLN A 271 19.27 -23.88 -16.68
N GLY A 272 20.36 -24.47 -17.18
CA GLY A 272 20.85 -24.22 -18.54
C GLY A 272 21.36 -22.79 -18.67
N GLU A 273 20.78 -22.02 -19.59
CA GLU A 273 21.12 -20.59 -19.80
C GLU A 273 20.35 -19.65 -18.87
N TRP A 274 19.43 -20.16 -18.06
CA TRP A 274 18.58 -19.37 -17.17
C TRP A 274 19.04 -19.43 -15.72
N MET A 275 18.86 -18.35 -14.98
CA MET A 275 18.94 -18.34 -13.53
C MET A 275 17.53 -18.48 -12.96
N VAL A 276 17.31 -19.48 -12.13
CA VAL A 276 16.01 -19.74 -11.49
C VAL A 276 16.07 -19.30 -10.05
N PHE A 277 15.15 -18.42 -9.68
CA PHE A 277 14.96 -17.95 -8.31
C PHE A 277 13.87 -18.78 -7.64
N LEU A 278 14.25 -19.51 -6.59
CA LEU A 278 13.39 -20.43 -5.86
C LEU A 278 13.13 -19.86 -4.45
N PRO A 279 12.02 -19.15 -4.22
CA PRO A 279 11.71 -18.62 -2.90
C PRO A 279 11.50 -19.75 -1.89
N ASN A 280 11.92 -19.54 -0.64
CA ASN A 280 11.60 -20.47 0.43
C ASN A 280 10.17 -20.21 0.93
N LEU A 281 9.23 -21.07 0.56
CA LEU A 281 7.81 -20.92 0.91
C LEU A 281 7.53 -20.99 2.42
N ASN A 282 8.45 -21.56 3.21
CA ASN A 282 8.33 -21.57 4.68
C ASN A 282 8.84 -20.27 5.32
N SER A 283 9.50 -19.41 4.55
CA SER A 283 10.03 -18.14 5.01
C SER A 283 8.93 -17.10 5.19
N SER A 284 8.94 -16.45 6.35
CA SER A 284 8.13 -15.27 6.61
C SER A 284 8.63 -14.08 5.79
N ARG A 285 7.73 -13.18 5.40
CA ARG A 285 8.08 -11.92 4.73
C ARG A 285 6.97 -10.89 4.78
N TYR A 286 7.29 -9.67 5.17
CA TYR A 286 6.42 -8.52 4.95
C TYR A 286 6.39 -8.19 3.46
N LYS A 287 5.21 -8.14 2.84
CA LYS A 287 5.09 -7.92 1.38
C LYS A 287 4.82 -6.46 1.08
N TRP A 288 3.60 -6.01 1.28
CA TRP A 288 3.17 -4.68 0.84
C TRP A 288 2.37 -3.90 1.88
N LEU A 289 2.35 -2.58 1.67
CA LEU A 289 1.59 -1.61 2.44
C LEU A 289 0.37 -1.13 1.64
N LEU A 290 -0.81 -1.31 2.22
CA LEU A 290 -2.06 -0.78 1.71
C LEU A 290 -2.49 0.39 2.60
N TYR A 291 -3.03 1.46 2.00
CA TYR A 291 -3.58 2.58 2.75
C TYR A 291 -5.04 2.78 2.41
N ASP A 292 -5.83 2.88 3.45
CA ASP A 292 -7.26 3.13 3.41
C ASP A 292 -7.54 4.61 3.66
N PRO A 293 -7.86 5.40 2.62
CA PRO A 293 -8.07 6.83 2.79
C PRO A 293 -9.35 7.16 3.55
N TYR A 294 -10.31 6.23 3.65
CA TYR A 294 -11.62 6.47 4.25
C TYR A 294 -11.59 6.25 5.76
N ARG A 295 -10.94 5.15 6.20
CA ARG A 295 -10.79 4.81 7.61
C ARG A 295 -9.45 5.28 8.20
N LYS A 296 -8.54 5.79 7.36
CA LYS A 296 -7.21 6.29 7.74
C LYS A 296 -6.38 5.24 8.46
N ILE A 297 -6.41 4.03 7.92
CA ILE A 297 -5.64 2.89 8.41
C ILE A 297 -4.66 2.41 7.36
N ILE A 298 -3.57 1.81 7.82
CA ILE A 298 -2.55 1.19 7.00
C ILE A 298 -2.58 -0.30 7.29
N LEU A 299 -2.68 -1.11 6.23
CA LEU A 299 -2.56 -2.56 6.33
C LEU A 299 -1.17 -2.96 5.84
N ARG A 300 -0.41 -3.61 6.72
CA ARG A 300 0.86 -4.23 6.37
C ARG A 300 0.62 -5.71 6.14
N HIS A 301 0.71 -6.14 4.89
CA HIS A 301 0.58 -7.54 4.51
C HIS A 301 1.83 -8.32 4.89
N LEU A 302 1.61 -9.49 5.47
CA LEU A 302 2.64 -10.41 5.91
C LEU A 302 2.31 -11.82 5.42
N VAL A 303 3.30 -12.50 4.86
CA VAL A 303 3.32 -13.97 4.76
C VAL A 303 4.05 -14.49 5.99
N ILE A 304 3.40 -15.32 6.78
CA ILE A 304 3.95 -15.92 7.99
C ILE A 304 4.78 -17.17 7.64
N GLY A 305 4.35 -17.91 6.62
CA GLY A 305 4.98 -19.13 6.13
C GLY A 305 3.98 -19.93 5.30
N ALA A 306 4.26 -21.21 5.04
CA ALA A 306 3.35 -22.10 4.34
C ALA A 306 2.79 -23.20 5.26
N GLU A 307 1.60 -23.70 4.91
CA GLU A 307 1.09 -24.97 5.39
C GLU A 307 0.75 -25.91 4.24
N GLU A 308 0.88 -27.21 4.46
CA GLU A 308 0.48 -28.23 3.50
C GLU A 308 -0.97 -28.66 3.78
N ARG A 309 -1.80 -28.65 2.75
CA ARG A 309 -3.19 -29.12 2.78
C ARG A 309 -3.53 -29.78 1.46
N ASN A 310 -3.92 -31.05 1.46
CA ASN A 310 -4.27 -31.81 0.24
C ASN A 310 -3.21 -31.69 -0.88
N ASP A 311 -1.93 -31.88 -0.53
CA ASP A 311 -0.77 -31.73 -1.44
C ASP A 311 -0.56 -30.32 -2.03
N LEU A 312 -1.31 -29.32 -1.56
CA LEU A 312 -1.12 -27.91 -1.90
C LEU A 312 -0.39 -27.19 -0.77
N LYS A 313 0.56 -26.31 -1.12
CA LYS A 313 1.19 -25.38 -0.19
C LYS A 313 0.42 -24.07 -0.18
N LEU A 314 -0.26 -23.79 0.93
CA LEU A 314 -1.03 -22.57 1.15
C LEU A 314 -0.21 -21.61 2.01
N GLU A 315 -0.17 -20.35 1.63
CA GLU A 315 0.49 -19.33 2.44
C GLU A 315 -0.42 -18.94 3.60
N LYS A 316 0.15 -18.94 4.81
CA LYS A 316 -0.42 -18.29 5.99
C LYS A 316 -0.12 -16.82 5.91
N ASN A 317 -1.14 -16.00 5.96
CA ASN A 317 -1.05 -14.56 5.77
C ASN A 317 -1.63 -13.82 6.98
N SER A 318 -1.23 -12.56 7.12
CA SER A 318 -1.95 -11.61 7.95
C SER A 318 -1.93 -10.19 7.38
N PHE A 319 -2.91 -9.39 7.81
CA PHE A 319 -2.87 -7.93 7.73
C PHE A 319 -2.66 -7.38 9.13
N ILE A 320 -1.50 -6.75 9.36
CA ILE A 320 -1.27 -5.95 10.56
C ILE A 320 -1.87 -4.58 10.32
N ILE A 321 -2.71 -4.13 11.24
CA ILE A 321 -3.50 -2.91 11.10
C ILE A 321 -2.89 -1.81 11.97
N LEU A 322 -2.53 -0.70 11.34
CA LEU A 322 -1.96 0.49 11.96
C LEU A 322 -2.93 1.66 11.72
N ASP A 323 -3.06 2.57 12.69
CA ASP A 323 -3.70 3.88 12.41
C ASP A 323 -2.74 4.82 11.65
N GLU A 324 -3.24 5.99 11.26
CA GLU A 324 -2.46 7.05 10.59
C GLU A 324 -1.30 7.59 11.45
N GLN A 325 -1.35 7.39 12.77
CA GLN A 325 -0.26 7.70 13.70
C GLN A 325 0.70 6.51 13.88
N LEU A 326 0.52 5.45 13.10
CA LEU A 326 1.31 4.22 13.09
C LEU A 326 1.22 3.41 14.39
N SER A 327 0.15 3.61 15.17
CA SER A 327 -0.15 2.77 16.33
C SER A 327 -0.85 1.50 15.88
N LYS A 328 -0.33 0.35 16.32
CA LYS A 328 -0.89 -0.96 16.00
C LYS A 328 -2.24 -1.18 16.67
N LYS A 329 -3.28 -1.44 15.86
CA LYS A 329 -4.67 -1.67 16.28
C LYS A 329 -5.02 -3.15 16.34
N GLY A 330 -4.52 -3.95 15.40
CA GLY A 330 -4.79 -5.37 15.41
C GLY A 330 -4.04 -6.14 14.33
N GLU A 331 -4.34 -7.43 14.23
CA GLU A 331 -3.82 -8.30 13.19
C GLU A 331 -4.87 -9.34 12.78
N LEU A 332 -5.20 -9.38 11.49
CA LEU A 332 -6.17 -10.31 10.92
C LEU A 332 -5.47 -11.39 10.11
N PHE A 333 -5.73 -12.65 10.44
CA PHE A 333 -5.10 -13.82 9.81
C PHE A 333 -5.98 -14.40 8.71
N PHE A 334 -5.35 -14.94 7.66
CA PHE A 334 -6.04 -15.61 6.55
C PHE A 334 -5.10 -16.54 5.79
N THR A 335 -5.63 -17.29 4.83
CA THR A 335 -4.84 -18.07 3.86
C THR A 335 -5.11 -17.56 2.45
N ASN A 336 -4.15 -17.76 1.54
CA ASN A 336 -4.30 -17.44 0.11
C ASN A 336 -5.18 -18.44 -0.65
N GLU A 337 -5.89 -19.32 0.06
CA GLU A 337 -6.86 -20.26 -0.53
C GLU A 337 -8.12 -19.53 -1.00
N MET A 338 -8.57 -18.53 -0.23
CA MET A 338 -9.81 -17.81 -0.52
C MET A 338 -9.59 -16.41 -1.08
N PHE A 339 -8.58 -15.66 -0.62
CA PHE A 339 -8.42 -14.25 -0.98
C PHE A 339 -6.99 -13.92 -1.41
N SER A 340 -6.85 -12.96 -2.33
CA SER A 340 -5.57 -12.31 -2.59
C SER A 340 -5.15 -11.46 -1.39
N GLY A 341 -3.84 -11.38 -1.13
CA GLY A 341 -3.29 -10.46 -0.13
C GLY A 341 -3.31 -8.98 -0.55
N PHE A 342 -3.83 -8.66 -1.73
CA PHE A 342 -3.94 -7.30 -2.29
C PHE A 342 -5.39 -7.03 -2.69
N GLY A 343 -5.77 -5.76 -2.72
CA GLY A 343 -7.16 -5.33 -2.94
C GLY A 343 -7.28 -3.82 -3.06
N PHE A 344 -8.52 -3.33 -3.06
CA PHE A 344 -8.82 -1.91 -3.16
C PHE A 344 -9.77 -1.42 -2.06
N PHE A 345 -9.77 -0.12 -1.81
CA PHE A 345 -10.63 0.50 -0.80
C PHE A 345 -11.75 1.32 -1.44
N THR A 346 -12.89 1.33 -0.76
CA THR A 346 -14.04 2.20 -1.01
C THR A 346 -14.49 2.80 0.32
N PRO A 347 -15.41 3.78 0.32
CA PRO A 347 -16.05 4.22 1.56
C PRO A 347 -16.71 3.07 2.35
N GLN A 348 -17.14 2.01 1.67
CA GLN A 348 -17.90 0.90 2.26
C GLN A 348 -17.03 -0.22 2.83
N GLY A 349 -15.73 -0.31 2.50
CA GLY A 349 -14.86 -1.38 2.99
C GLY A 349 -13.60 -1.63 2.15
N LEU A 350 -12.78 -2.59 2.58
CA LEU A 350 -11.69 -3.17 1.80
C LEU A 350 -12.25 -4.30 0.95
N TYR A 351 -11.93 -4.33 -0.34
CA TYR A 351 -12.33 -5.40 -1.24
C TYR A 351 -11.12 -6.25 -1.63
N LEU A 352 -11.18 -7.54 -1.35
CA LEU A 352 -10.15 -8.51 -1.73
C LEU A 352 -10.67 -9.42 -2.83
N LYS A 353 -9.85 -9.66 -3.85
CA LYS A 353 -10.20 -10.56 -4.93
C LYS A 353 -10.30 -12.00 -4.41
N LEU A 354 -11.37 -12.70 -4.78
CA LEU A 354 -11.50 -14.14 -4.54
C LEU A 354 -10.47 -14.89 -5.39
N VAL A 355 -9.75 -15.84 -4.80
CA VAL A 355 -8.83 -16.72 -5.54
C VAL A 355 -9.61 -17.76 -6.36
N PRO A 356 -10.61 -18.47 -5.79
CA PRO A 356 -11.44 -19.37 -6.57
C PRO A 356 -12.38 -18.57 -7.49
N GLN A 357 -12.18 -18.69 -8.81
CA GLN A 357 -13.10 -18.11 -9.78
C GLN A 357 -14.25 -19.07 -10.05
N GLN A 358 -15.48 -18.57 -9.93
CA GLN A 358 -16.70 -19.36 -10.15
C GLN A 358 -17.22 -19.24 -11.59
N SER A 359 -16.72 -18.28 -12.36
CA SER A 359 -17.21 -17.97 -13.71
C SER A 359 -16.09 -17.43 -14.62
N ASP A 360 -16.23 -17.74 -15.91
CA ASP A 360 -15.42 -17.12 -16.96
C ASP A 360 -15.90 -15.70 -17.32
N ASP A 361 -17.14 -15.35 -16.94
CA ASP A 361 -17.79 -14.07 -17.26
C ASP A 361 -17.71 -13.06 -16.11
N TYR A 362 -17.40 -13.48 -14.89
CA TYR A 362 -17.36 -12.62 -13.71
C TYR A 362 -16.16 -12.93 -12.82
N GLU A 363 -15.64 -11.92 -12.12
CA GLU A 363 -14.72 -12.14 -11.00
C GLU A 363 -15.26 -11.53 -9.70
N GLY A 364 -15.15 -12.27 -8.61
CA GLY A 364 -15.69 -11.88 -7.31
C GLY A 364 -14.67 -11.18 -6.40
N TYR A 365 -15.17 -10.20 -5.65
CA TYR A 365 -14.40 -9.45 -4.64
C TYR A 365 -15.19 -9.41 -3.34
N VAL A 366 -14.60 -9.89 -2.25
CA VAL A 366 -15.24 -9.88 -0.93
C VAL A 366 -15.00 -8.56 -0.23
N ARG A 367 -16.05 -8.02 0.38
CA ARG A 367 -15.95 -6.83 1.22
C ARG A 367 -15.61 -7.22 2.66
N ILE A 368 -14.51 -6.66 3.15
CA ILE A 368 -14.05 -6.72 4.52
C ILE A 368 -14.35 -5.39 5.20
N LEU A 369 -15.08 -5.43 6.31
CA LEU A 369 -15.35 -4.26 7.13
C LEU A 369 -14.31 -4.13 8.24
N LEU A 370 -13.60 -3.01 8.27
CA LEU A 370 -12.54 -2.71 9.24
C LEU A 370 -12.96 -1.53 10.12
N ASP A 371 -14.09 -1.67 10.82
CA ASP A 371 -14.58 -0.68 11.78
C ASP A 371 -13.80 -0.83 13.10
N LEU A 372 -12.71 -0.07 13.23
CA LEU A 372 -11.75 -0.14 14.35
C LEU A 372 -11.71 1.12 15.21
#